data_AF-A0A4Q2Z4Q4-F1
#
_entry.id   AF-A0A4Q2Z4Q4-F1
#
_cell.length_a   1.000
_cell.length_b   1.000
_cell.length_c   1.000
_cell.angle_alpha   90.00
_cell.angle_beta   90.00
_cell.angle_gamma   90.00
#
_symmetry.space_group_name_H-M   'P 1'
#
loop_
_entity.id
_entity.type
_entity.pdbx_description
1 polymer ?
#
loop_
_entity_poly.entity_id
_entity_poly.type
_entity_poly.pdbx_seq_one_letter_code
_entity_poly.pdbx_strand_id
1 'polypeptide(L)'
;MLVDDLGWSDLGCYGSEIPTPNLDALAANGVRFRQFYNSARCSPTRCSIMTGIYPQQGAVNPAAALPDLREDNNVTFAELLGSDGYR
;
A
#
# COMPACT_ATOMS: atom_id res chain seq x y z
N MET A 1 1.47 7.11 -3.89
CA MET A 1 0.72 6.38 -4.94
C MET A 1 0.69 4.91 -4.59
N LEU A 2 -0.46 4.24 -4.75
CA LEU A 2 -0.63 2.79 -4.62
C LEU A 2 -1.10 2.25 -5.97
N VAL A 3 -0.51 1.15 -6.46
CA VAL A 3 -0.81 0.54 -7.76
C VAL A 3 -1.33 -0.87 -7.53
N ASP A 4 -2.29 -1.31 -8.35
CA ASP A 4 -2.86 -2.66 -8.31
C ASP A 4 -2.05 -3.60 -9.20
N ASP A 5 -1.74 -4.80 -8.69
CA ASP A 5 -1.07 -5.90 -9.41
C ASP A 5 0.24 -5.54 -10.14
N LEU A 6 0.99 -4.56 -9.63
CA LEU A 6 2.32 -4.21 -10.16
C LEU A 6 3.37 -5.21 -9.66
N GLY A 7 3.97 -5.95 -10.59
CA GLY A 7 5.02 -6.94 -10.34
C GLY A 7 6.38 -6.31 -10.04
N TRP A 8 7.25 -7.11 -9.41
CA TRP A 8 8.61 -6.69 -9.03
C TRP A 8 9.45 -6.22 -10.22
N SER A 9 9.30 -6.87 -11.37
CA SER A 9 10.06 -6.62 -12.60
C SER A 9 9.31 -5.77 -13.63
N ASP A 10 8.25 -5.06 -13.23
CA ASP A 10 7.42 -4.27 -14.17
C ASP A 10 7.93 -2.83 -14.37
N LEU A 11 8.84 -2.37 -13.51
CA LEU A 11 9.43 -1.04 -13.57
C LEU A 11 10.85 -1.10 -14.15
N GLY A 12 11.19 -0.17 -15.06
CA GLY A 12 12.51 -0.07 -15.68
C GLY A 12 13.64 0.04 -14.65
N CYS A 13 13.43 0.79 -13.57
CA CYS A 13 14.40 0.90 -12.48
C CYS A 13 14.64 -0.42 -11.71
N TYR A 14 13.80 -1.44 -11.88
CA TYR A 14 14.00 -2.81 -11.37
C TYR A 14 14.35 -3.82 -12.47
N GLY A 15 14.63 -3.37 -13.70
CA GLY A 15 15.09 -4.21 -14.81
C GLY A 15 14.01 -4.62 -15.81
N SER A 16 12.85 -3.96 -15.83
CA SER A 16 11.80 -4.21 -16.82
C SER A 16 12.18 -3.78 -18.24
N GLU A 17 11.56 -4.42 -19.23
CA GLU A 17 11.54 -3.96 -20.62
C GLU A 17 10.43 -2.92 -20.89
N ILE A 18 9.47 -2.77 -19.97
CA ILE A 18 8.38 -1.79 -20.09
C ILE A 18 8.93 -0.38 -19.83
N PRO A 19 8.74 0.59 -20.75
CA PRO A 19 9.24 1.95 -20.54
C PRO A 19 8.44 2.68 -19.46
N THR A 20 9.05 2.93 -18.31
CA THR A 20 8.45 3.66 -17.17
C THR A 20 9.22 4.95 -16.81
N PRO A 21 9.47 5.87 -17.76
CA PRO A 21 10.46 6.94 -17.61
C PRO A 21 10.22 7.86 -16.41
N ASN A 22 8.96 8.14 -16.07
CA ASN A 22 8.64 9.00 -14.92
C ASN A 22 8.93 8.31 -13.57
N LEU A 23 8.68 7.00 -13.46
CA LEU A 23 8.96 6.24 -12.24
C LEU A 23 10.47 5.97 -12.11
N ASP A 24 11.16 5.79 -13.23
CA ASP A 24 12.61 5.64 -13.25
C ASP A 24 13.30 6.94 -12.82
N ALA A 25 12.82 8.10 -13.30
CA ALA A 25 13.30 9.40 -12.86
C ALA A 25 13.02 9.65 -11.37
N LEU A 26 11.83 9.27 -10.87
CA LEU A 26 11.51 9.37 -9.44
C LEU A 26 12.45 8.49 -8.59
N ALA A 27 12.73 7.27 -9.04
CA ALA A 27 13.63 6.34 -8.36
C ALA A 27 15.09 6.82 -8.37
N ALA A 28 15.54 7.47 -9.45
CA ALA A 28 16.89 8.01 -9.56
C ALA A 28 17.13 9.25 -8.69
N ASN A 29 16.07 10.05 -8.44
CA ASN A 29 16.13 11.29 -7.66
C ASN A 29 15.58 11.13 -6.23
N GLY A 30 15.30 9.90 -5.80
CA GLY A 30 14.68 9.62 -4.50
C GLY A 30 15.30 8.41 -3.81
N VAL A 31 14.52 7.79 -2.93
CA VAL A 31 14.90 6.55 -2.24
C VAL A 31 14.19 5.38 -2.91
N ARG A 32 14.95 4.32 -3.22
CA ARG A 32 14.45 3.09 -3.83
C ARG A 32 14.67 1.90 -2.91
N PHE A 33 13.61 1.17 -2.61
CA PHE A 33 13.65 0.00 -1.72
C PHE A 33 13.89 -1.29 -2.51
N ARG A 34 14.96 -2.04 -2.18
CA ARG A 34 15.15 -3.39 -2.72
C ARG A 34 14.41 -4.47 -1.91
N GLN A 35 13.87 -4.10 -0.76
CA GLN A 35 13.16 -4.98 0.16
C GLN A 35 11.98 -4.18 0.74
N PHE A 36 10.81 -4.37 0.15
CA PHE A 36 9.53 -3.83 0.61
C PHE A 36 8.49 -4.94 0.41
N TYR A 37 7.61 -5.14 1.39
CA TYR A 37 6.68 -6.26 1.41
C TYR A 37 5.24 -5.76 1.60
N ASN A 38 4.31 -6.41 0.91
CA ASN A 38 2.88 -6.25 1.09
C ASN A 38 2.24 -7.64 1.30
N SER A 39 0.92 -7.69 1.45
CA SER A 39 0.19 -8.96 1.41
C SER A 39 -0.05 -9.40 -0.04
N ALA A 40 -0.28 -10.69 -0.26
CA ALA A 40 -0.50 -11.26 -1.60
C ALA A 40 -1.87 -10.93 -2.23
N ARG A 41 -2.73 -10.14 -1.57
CA ARG A 41 -4.07 -9.75 -2.07
C ARG A 41 -4.38 -8.28 -1.79
N CYS A 42 -5.27 -7.72 -2.60
CA CYS A 42 -5.68 -6.31 -2.53
C CYS A 42 -6.23 -5.92 -1.14
N SER A 43 -7.26 -6.60 -0.65
CA SER A 43 -7.92 -6.28 0.63
C SER A 43 -7.00 -6.28 1.85
N PRO A 44 -6.21 -7.32 2.14
CA PRO A 44 -5.29 -7.31 3.28
C PRO A 44 -4.19 -6.25 3.14
N THR A 45 -3.65 -6.03 1.92
CA THR A 45 -2.66 -4.98 1.68
C THR A 45 -3.24 -3.59 1.98
N ARG A 46 -4.45 -3.30 1.48
CA ARG A 46 -5.12 -2.01 1.70
C ARG A 46 -5.48 -1.80 3.18
N CYS A 47 -5.93 -2.85 3.87
CA CYS A 47 -6.19 -2.81 5.31
C CYS A 47 -4.94 -2.37 6.09
N SER A 48 -3.80 -3.03 5.89
CA SER A 48 -2.56 -2.66 6.58
C SER A 48 -2.01 -1.29 6.18
N ILE A 49 -2.14 -0.89 4.92
CA ILE A 49 -1.72 0.46 4.48
C ILE A 49 -2.56 1.54 5.15
N MET A 50 -3.88 1.35 5.25
CA MET A 50 -4.76 2.36 5.83
C MET A 50 -4.59 2.46 7.34
N THR A 51 -4.44 1.34 8.04
CA THR A 51 -4.55 1.25 9.50
C THR A 51 -3.21 1.09 10.22
N GLY A 52 -2.14 0.73 9.52
CA GLY A 52 -0.82 0.45 10.12
C GLY A 52 -0.74 -0.85 10.93
N ILE A 53 -1.78 -1.68 10.93
CA ILE A 53 -1.84 -2.94 11.70
C ILE A 53 -2.00 -4.17 10.79
N TYR A 54 -1.80 -5.36 11.35
CA TYR A 54 -1.97 -6.59 10.58
C TYR A 54 -3.46 -6.80 10.21
N PRO A 55 -3.77 -7.38 9.04
CA PRO A 55 -5.15 -7.54 8.58
C PRO A 55 -6.00 -8.38 9.54
N GLN A 56 -5.38 -9.33 10.25
CA GLN A 56 -6.02 -10.16 11.27
C GLN A 56 -6.55 -9.34 12.46
N GLN A 57 -5.99 -8.15 12.68
CA GLN A 57 -6.38 -7.24 13.75
C GLN A 57 -7.31 -6.13 13.26
N GLY A 58 -7.13 -5.64 12.02
CA GLY A 58 -7.86 -4.49 11.50
C GLY A 58 -9.14 -4.80 10.73
N ALA A 59 -9.35 -6.04 10.29
CA ALA A 59 -10.55 -6.45 9.57
C ALA A 59 -11.62 -7.06 10.48
N VAL A 60 -12.91 -6.80 10.19
CA VAL A 60 -14.05 -7.44 10.88
C VAL A 60 -14.06 -8.95 10.60
N ASN A 61 -13.83 -9.35 9.35
CA ASN A 61 -13.69 -10.75 8.95
C ASN A 61 -12.47 -10.91 8.03
N PRO A 62 -11.26 -11.14 8.56
CA PRO A 62 -10.03 -11.20 7.78
C PRO A 62 -10.01 -12.24 6.63
N ALA A 63 -10.90 -13.25 6.68
CA ALA A 63 -11.02 -14.26 5.65
C ALA A 63 -11.95 -13.86 4.48
N ALA A 64 -12.77 -12.83 4.65
CA ALA A 64 -13.68 -12.35 3.61
C ALA A 64 -12.92 -11.77 2.41
N ALA A 65 -13.55 -11.83 1.23
CA ALA A 65 -12.97 -11.26 0.01
C ALA A 65 -12.82 -9.73 0.10
N LEU A 66 -13.82 -9.07 0.68
CA LEU A 66 -13.87 -7.63 0.93
C LEU A 66 -14.29 -7.40 2.40
N PRO A 67 -13.35 -7.48 3.34
CA PRO A 67 -13.65 -7.24 4.74
C PRO A 67 -13.79 -5.75 5.02
N ASP A 68 -14.81 -5.39 5.79
CA ASP A 68 -14.88 -4.07 6.41
C ASP A 68 -13.76 -3.91 7.45
N LEU A 69 -13.29 -2.68 7.61
CA LEU A 69 -12.38 -2.32 8.69
C LEU A 69 -13.15 -2.33 10.01
N ARG A 70 -12.47 -2.71 11.09
CA ARG A 70 -13.02 -2.52 12.43
C ARG A 70 -13.05 -1.03 12.77
N GLU A 71 -14.07 -0.59 13.46
CA GLU A 71 -14.17 0.80 13.94
C GLU A 71 -13.71 0.97 15.40
N ASP A 72 -13.42 -0.14 16.09
CA ASP A 72 -13.22 -0.17 17.54
C ASP A 72 -11.75 -0.29 17.99
N ASN A 73 -10.80 -0.43 17.07
CA ASN A 73 -9.40 -0.69 17.41
C ASN A 73 -8.34 -0.08 16.49
N ASN A 74 -8.75 0.70 15.49
CA ASN A 74 -7.82 1.33 14.56
C ASN A 74 -8.30 2.72 14.18
N VAL A 75 -7.34 3.52 13.71
CA VAL A 75 -7.56 4.79 13.04
C VAL A 75 -6.84 4.70 11.70
N THR A 76 -7.46 5.18 10.65
CA THR A 76 -6.83 5.25 9.34
C THR A 76 -5.86 6.44 9.28
N PHE A 77 -4.81 6.36 8.47
CA PHE A 77 -3.93 7.52 8.26
C PHE A 77 -4.71 8.73 7.70
N ALA A 78 -5.79 8.49 6.96
CA ALA A 78 -6.66 9.55 6.43
C ALA A 78 -7.40 10.29 7.55
N GLU A 79 -7.98 9.57 8.51
CA GLU A 79 -8.62 10.18 9.69
C GLU A 79 -7.61 10.94 10.55
N LEU A 80 -6.42 10.36 10.76
CA LEU A 80 -5.35 11.02 11.50
C LEU A 80 -4.93 12.34 10.84
N LEU A 81 -4.62 12.29 9.54
CA LEU A 81 -4.23 13.49 8.78
C LEU A 81 -5.37 14.52 8.70
N GLY A 82 -6.61 14.05 8.51
CA GLY A 82 -7.80 14.91 8.50
C GLY A 82 -8.00 15.65 9.83
N SER A 83 -7.74 14.97 10.96
CA SER A 83 -7.79 15.58 12.29
C SER A 83 -6.73 16.68 12.50
N ASP A 84 -5.63 16.61 11.74
CA ASP A 84 -4.51 17.57 11.74
C ASP A 84 -4.63 18.63 10.62
N GLY A 85 -5.80 18.75 9.97
CA GLY A 85 -6.10 19.80 9.01
C GLY A 85 -5.66 19.55 7.57
N TYR A 86 -5.18 18.34 7.25
CA TYR A 86 -4.89 17.93 5.87
C TYR A 86 -6.20 17.67 5.10
N ARG A 87 -6.18 17.95 3.80
CA ARG A 87 -7.30 17.75 2.85
C ARG A 87 -6.89 16.83 1.71
#